data_AF-A0AB33UB58-F1
#
_entry.id   AF-A0AB33UB58-F1
#
_cell.length_a   1.000
_cell.length_b   1.000
_cell.length_c   1.000
_cell.angle_alpha   90.00
_cell.angle_beta   90.00
_cell.angle_gamma   90.00
#
_symmetry.space_group_name_H-M   'P 1'
#
loop_
_entity.id
_entity.type
_entity.pdbx_description
1 polymer ?
#
loop_
_entity_poly.entity_id
_entity_poly.type
_entity_poly.pdbx_seq_one_letter_code
_entity_poly.pdbx_strand_id
1 'polypeptide(L)' 'MIYKNTTTGAVIVTDAKITGGDWELVKEKDVPKTPTVPELKSMLTELGIEFNPKANKEELLQLYQESQNLNEEE' A
#
# COMPACT_ATOMS: atom_id res chain seq x y z
N MET A 1 13.32 -3.40 18.13
CA MET A 1 12.11 -3.87 17.42
C MET A 1 11.06 -2.78 17.42
N ILE A 2 10.27 -2.63 16.35
CA ILE A 2 9.19 -1.63 16.26
C ILE A 2 7.86 -2.38 16.33
N TYR A 3 6.96 -1.94 17.20
CA TYR A 3 5.60 -2.47 17.29
C TYR A 3 4.58 -1.36 17.06
N LYS A 4 3.48 -1.69 16.37
CA LYS A 4 2.32 -0.80 16.17
C LYS A 4 1.11 -1.44 16.80
N ASN A 5 0.38 -0.66 17.57
CA ASN A 5 -0.89 -1.09 18.13
C ASN A 5 -1.97 -1.04 17.04
N THR A 6 -2.70 -2.13 16.80
CA THR A 6 -3.72 -2.22 15.75
C THR A 6 -4.98 -1.44 16.08
N THR A 7 -5.28 -1.27 17.37
CA THR A 7 -6.48 -0.57 17.84
C THR A 7 -6.29 0.94 17.89
N THR A 8 -5.12 1.40 18.35
CA THR A 8 -4.85 2.83 18.60
C THR A 8 -3.90 3.45 17.58
N GLY A 9 -3.20 2.65 16.79
CA GLY A 9 -2.16 3.12 15.87
C GLY A 9 -0.86 3.57 16.55
N ALA A 10 -0.76 3.48 17.88
CA ALA A 10 0.43 3.87 18.63
C ALA A 10 1.65 3.05 18.21
N VAL A 11 2.80 3.71 18.02
CA VAL A 11 4.06 3.05 17.62
C VAL A 11 5.05 3.12 18.79
N ILE A 12 5.61 1.98 19.16
CA ILE A 12 6.62 1.88 20.21
C ILE A 12 7.88 1.18 19.68
N VAL A 13 9.02 1.65 20.16
CA VAL A 13 10.33 1.07 19.88
C VAL A 13 10.85 0.44 21.16
N THR A 14 11.07 -0.87 21.13
CA THR A 14 11.58 -1.62 22.29
C THR A 14 12.52 -2.71 21.82
N ASP A 15 13.48 -3.06 22.65
CA ASP A 15 14.36 -4.22 22.40
C ASP A 15 13.73 -5.53 22.87
N ALA A 16 12.66 -5.45 23.68
CA ALA A 16 11.94 -6.61 24.17
C ALA A 16 10.95 -7.16 23.14
N LYS A 17 10.78 -8.48 23.14
CA LYS A 17 9.71 -9.14 22.39
C LYS A 17 8.37 -8.89 23.10
N ILE A 18 7.44 -8.25 22.41
CA ILE A 18 6.07 -8.09 22.92
C ILE A 18 5.27 -9.34 22.54
N THR A 19 4.73 -10.03 23.53
CA THR A 19 3.85 -11.18 23.34
C THR A 19 2.56 -10.94 24.12
N GLY A 20 1.53 -10.45 23.44
CA GLY A 20 0.22 -10.15 24.03
C GLY A 20 -0.27 -8.74 23.73
N GLY A 21 -1.61 -8.58 23.73
CA GLY A 21 -2.30 -7.34 23.36
C GLY A 21 -2.34 -7.11 21.85
N ASP A 22 -2.90 -5.96 21.46
CA ASP A 22 -3.11 -5.52 20.07
C ASP A 22 -1.82 -5.04 19.37
N TRP A 23 -0.66 -5.60 19.71
CA TRP A 23 0.64 -5.14 19.22
C TRP A 23 1.16 -6.03 18.10
N GLU A 24 1.33 -5.46 16.91
CA GLU A 24 1.94 -6.13 15.77
C GLU A 24 3.36 -5.64 15.54
N LEU A 25 4.29 -6.57 15.30
CA LEU A 25 5.67 -6.25 14.96
C LEU A 25 5.68 -5.58 13.59
N VAL A 26 6.02 -4.30 13.57
CA VAL A 26 6.30 -3.55 12.35
C VAL A 26 7.66 -4.02 11.84
N LYS A 27 7.66 -5.14 11.12
CA LYS A 27 8.71 -5.40 10.15
C LYS A 27 8.61 -4.26 9.15
N GLU A 28 9.72 -3.66 8.76
CA GLU A 28 9.83 -2.50 7.85
C GLU A 28 9.21 -2.71 6.43
N LYS A 29 8.39 -3.75 6.24
CA LYS A 29 7.60 -4.02 5.04
C LYS A 29 6.23 -3.34 5.02
N ASP A 30 5.80 -2.71 6.12
CA ASP A 30 4.54 -1.96 6.20
C ASP A 30 4.74 -0.44 6.15
N VAL A 31 5.72 -0.01 5.35
CA VAL A 31 5.59 1.29 4.70
C VAL A 31 4.36 1.14 3.79
N PRO A 32 3.34 2.02 3.84
CA PRO A 32 2.20 1.94 2.93
C PRO A 32 2.77 1.83 1.53
N LYS A 33 2.68 0.64 0.97
CA LYS A 33 3.48 0.22 -0.17
C LYS A 33 2.81 0.88 -1.36
N THR A 34 3.16 2.15 -1.59
CA THR A 34 2.81 2.84 -2.82
C THR A 34 3.16 1.87 -3.93
N PRO A 35 2.17 1.34 -4.66
CA PRO A 35 2.39 0.23 -5.57
C PRO A 35 3.51 0.64 -6.53
N THR A 36 4.48 -0.25 -6.68
CA THR A 36 5.64 0.05 -7.53
C THR A 36 5.18 0.13 -8.98
N VAL A 37 5.93 0.85 -9.82
CA VAL A 37 5.65 0.95 -11.26
C VAL A 37 5.25 -0.40 -11.91
N PRO A 38 5.96 -1.53 -11.68
CA PRO A 38 5.56 -2.82 -12.24
C PRO A 38 4.22 -3.35 -11.72
N GLU A 39 3.90 -3.13 -10.45
CA GLU A 39 2.61 -3.55 -9.86
C GLU A 39 1.46 -2.75 -10.48
N LEU A 40 1.60 -1.43 -10.56
CA LEU A 40 0.62 -0.55 -11.20
C LEU A 40 0.37 -0.94 -12.66
N LYS A 41 1.43 -1.22 -13.42
CA LYS A 41 1.31 -1.68 -14.81
C LYS A 41 0.56 -3.01 -14.90
N SER A 42 0.83 -3.94 -13.99
CA SER A 42 0.15 -5.23 -13.96
C SER A 42 -1.34 -5.06 -13.65
N MET A 43 -1.67 -4.26 -12.63
CA MET A 43 -3.04 -3.93 -12.27
C MET A 43 -3.81 -3.24 -13.40
N LEU A 44 -3.21 -2.21 -14.02
CA LEU A 44 -3.83 -1.52 -15.15
C LEU A 44 -4.06 -2.45 -16.34
N THR A 45 -3.09 -3.34 -16.63
CA THR A 45 -3.24 -4.35 -17.69
C THR A 45 -4.37 -5.34 -17.38
N GLU A 46 -4.46 -5.79 -16.13
CA GLU A 46 -5.50 -6.71 -15.67
C GLU A 46 -6.91 -6.09 -15.75
N LEU A 47 -7.00 -4.79 -15.47
CA LEU A 47 -8.22 -4.00 -15.64
C LEU A 47 -8.52 -3.64 -17.11
N GLY A 48 -7.63 -3.97 -18.05
CA GLY A 48 -7.78 -3.64 -19.48
C GLY A 48 -7.57 -2.16 -19.80
N ILE A 49 -6.90 -1.40 -18.92
CA ILE A 49 -6.62 0.02 -19.09
C ILE A 49 -5.32 0.18 -19.87
N GLU A 50 -5.37 0.87 -21.01
CA GLU A 50 -4.17 1.24 -21.74
C GLU A 50 -3.42 2.36 -20.99
N PHE A 51 -2.14 2.10 -20.70
CA PHE A 51 -1.24 3.08 -20.12
C PHE A 51 0.03 3.21 -20.96
N ASN A 52 0.67 4.37 -20.89
CA ASN A 52 1.93 4.57 -21.57
C ASN A 52 3.04 3.77 -20.85
N PRO A 53 3.78 2.85 -21.52
CA PRO A 53 4.86 2.11 -20.88
C PRO A 53 6.01 3.00 -20.41
N LYS A 54 6.10 4.24 -20.94
CA LYS A 54 7.03 5.29 -20.49
C LYS A 54 6.44 6.23 -19.44
N ALA A 55 5.21 6.00 -18.98
CA ALA A 55 4.60 6.78 -17.90
C ALA A 55 5.39 6.62 -16.60
N ASN A 56 5.45 7.70 -15.83
CA ASN A 56 6.07 7.71 -14.51
C ASN A 56 5.15 7.05 -13.46
N LYS A 57 5.70 6.75 -12.28
CA LYS A 57 4.96 6.14 -11.18
C LYS A 57 3.68 6.92 -10.82
N GLU A 58 3.77 8.24 -10.79
CA GLU A 58 2.63 9.10 -10.41
C GLU A 58 1.49 9.02 -11.44
N GLU A 59 1.80 9.07 -12.74
CA GLU A 59 0.83 8.92 -13.82
C GLU A 59 0.12 7.56 -13.77
N LEU A 60 0.87 6.48 -13.56
CA LEU A 60 0.31 5.13 -13.45
C LEU A 60 -0.54 4.99 -12.18
N LEU A 61 -0.15 5.64 -11.08
CA LEU A 61 -0.89 5.62 -9.82
C LEU A 61 -2.20 6.39 -9.95
N GLN A 62 -2.18 7.55 -10.61
CA GLN A 62 -3.37 8.35 -10.89
C GLN A 62 -4.36 7.58 -11.77
N LEU A 63 -3.90 6.99 -12.88
CA LEU A 63 -4.75 6.17 -13.76
C LEU A 63 -5.41 5.02 -12.99
N TYR A 64 -4.66 4.37 -12.10
CA TYR A 64 -5.20 3.28 -11.29
C TYR A 64 -6.25 3.79 -10.30
N GLN A 65 -6.00 4.89 -9.59
CA GLN A 65 -6.97 5.48 -8.66
C GLN A 65 -8.24 5.95 -9.37
N GLU A 66 -8.11 6.64 -10.51
CA GLU A 66 -9.23 7.11 -11.31
C GLU A 66 -10.10 5.94 -11.78
N SER A 67 -9.47 4.85 -12.21
CA SER A 67 -10.18 3.63 -12.65
C SER A 67 -10.85 2.88 -11.51
N GLN A 68 -10.34 2.96 -10.28
CA GLN A 68 -11.00 2.41 -9.10
C GLN A 68 -12.19 3.27 -8.67
N ASN A 69 -12.04 4.60 -8.72
CA ASN A 69 -13.07 5.55 -8.30
C ASN A 69 -14.27 5.57 -9.27
N LEU A 70 -14.05 5.30 -10.56
CA LEU A 70 -15.09 5.16 -11.57
C LEU A 70 -16.03 3.96 -11.34
N ASN A 71 -15.58 2.93 -10.60
CA ASN A 71 -16.40 1.74 -10.32
C ASN A 71 -17.28 1.88 -9.07
N GLU A 72 -17.12 2.96 -8.28
CA GLU A 72 -17.90 3.21 -7.05
C GLU A 72 -19.11 4.14 -7.26
N GLU A 73 -19.37 4.60 -8.49
CA GLU A 73 -20.48 5.51 -8.81
C GLU A 73 -21.72 4.85 -9.47
N GLU A 74 -21.89 3.52 -9.34
CA GLU A 74 -23.12 2.82 -9.78
C GLU A 74 -23.94 2.22 -8.62
#